data_AF-A0AAD3CR86-F1
#
_entry.id   AF-A0AAD3CR86-F1
#
_cell.length_a   1.000
_cell.length_b   1.000
_cell.length_c   1.000
_cell.angle_alpha   90.00
_cell.angle_beta   90.00
_cell.angle_gamma   90.00
#
_symmetry.space_group_name_H-M   'P 1'
#
loop_
_entity.id
_entity.type
_entity.pdbx_description
1 polymer ?
#
loop_
_entity_poly.entity_id
_entity_poly.type
_entity_poly.pdbx_seq_one_letter_code
_entity_poly.pdbx_strand_id
1 'polypeptide(L)'
;MGKYRRETMTFPPYLLGFLTFVFAIGLAKFTSIFKENVKTIPIIRRTLQQPEAQKRRIVLLAGPHKTSSSSIQVNMFNWLHSDNNHNQDITGLAQTWAYPTVEKAYIEHNCTINEHLNSKIFYPLIEAIKGREHKTKKQIQKDNRCFSELTPGQVIDIYKREIHSKWKEGYNIVLSSEALDFIASERRNDGPELLEKLLDILPRNSQDSPRPQVQFSQLGNLRGGVEFEQDSGSLFYEQLKERDHNVGAASSNNNDLEGITAVVAYRAPRVDHLISLWHQCCMTDMTFYEYLTERISTKPDALRSLDSLKLAQIFLDRKIPTILIDMSGVTNEGYDMSNVIACDVLNADCTEEKLFSDNEKDNAPQIANVKQHSDENFNVTEGKLVAIDKVIEEFDCNFRDIVKNDGLTILYPHKLMEILGRCNEVYEVKSREEMVERIRDIALGVIDSDGEAAKADDYYNDDDDDNSISASTTEEDDRYYSPEEEDIE
;
A
#
# COMPACT_ATOMS: atom_id res chain seq x y z
N MET A 1 42.55 30.53 30.02
CA MET A 1 42.94 30.52 28.59
C MET A 1 43.92 29.38 28.33
N GLY A 2 43.41 28.18 28.03
CA GLY A 2 44.24 27.01 27.71
C GLY A 2 44.46 26.89 26.20
N LYS A 3 45.72 26.94 25.75
CA LYS A 3 46.10 26.70 24.36
C LYS A 3 46.07 25.20 24.07
N TYR A 4 45.04 24.73 23.38
CA TYR A 4 45.05 23.40 22.78
C TYR A 4 46.01 23.37 21.58
N ARG A 5 47.01 22.51 21.64
CA ARG A 5 47.98 22.23 20.58
C ARG A 5 47.34 21.21 19.64
N ARG A 6 46.96 21.62 18.42
CA ARG A 6 46.56 20.67 17.37
C ARG A 6 47.80 19.92 16.90
N GLU A 7 47.88 18.63 17.21
CA GLU A 7 48.83 17.73 16.56
C GLU A 7 48.25 17.30 15.21
N THR A 8 48.92 17.70 14.14
CA THR A 8 48.61 17.25 12.78
C THR A 8 49.13 15.83 12.61
N MET A 9 48.23 14.85 12.69
CA MET A 9 48.51 13.48 12.27
C MET A 9 48.78 13.47 10.77
N THR A 10 50.03 13.22 10.38
CA THR A 10 50.42 13.04 8.97
C THR A 10 50.30 11.56 8.64
N PHE A 11 49.26 11.21 7.88
CA PHE A 11 49.15 9.85 7.35
C PHE A 11 50.16 9.63 6.23
N PRO A 12 50.85 8.49 6.20
CA PRO A 12 51.76 8.18 5.10
C PRO A 12 50.99 8.07 3.79
N PRO A 13 51.48 8.65 2.67
CA PRO A 13 50.74 8.73 1.40
C PRO A 13 50.36 7.35 0.83
N TYR A 14 51.12 6.30 1.16
CA TYR A 14 50.86 4.92 0.76
C TYR A 14 49.64 4.30 1.48
N LEU A 15 49.31 4.75 2.70
CA LEU A 15 48.13 4.24 3.43
C LEU A 15 46.83 4.76 2.80
N LEU A 16 46.85 6.01 2.31
CA LEU A 16 45.73 6.63 1.61
C LEU A 16 45.47 5.94 0.26
N GLY A 17 46.53 5.58 -0.47
CA GLY A 17 46.43 4.83 -1.72
C GLY A 17 45.91 3.40 -1.54
N PHE A 18 46.29 2.73 -0.45
CA PHE A 18 45.78 1.39 -0.14
C PHE A 18 44.30 1.40 0.26
N LEU A 19 43.90 2.33 1.14
CA LEU A 19 42.50 2.47 1.55
C LEU A 19 41.58 2.78 0.37
N THR A 20 41.98 3.70 -0.51
CA THR A 20 41.20 4.04 -1.72
C THR A 20 41.08 2.85 -2.68
N PHE A 21 42.13 2.05 -2.86
CA PHE A 21 42.10 0.86 -3.71
C PHE A 21 41.19 -0.24 -3.15
N VAL A 22 41.25 -0.51 -1.84
CA VAL A 22 40.37 -1.49 -1.17
C VAL A 22 38.91 -1.05 -1.26
N PHE A 23 38.62 0.23 -1.05
CA PHE A 23 37.27 0.78 -1.17
C PHE A 23 36.75 0.66 -2.62
N ALA A 24 37.59 0.94 -3.61
CA ALA A 24 37.24 0.82 -5.02
C ALA A 24 36.93 -0.64 -5.44
N ILE A 25 37.70 -1.62 -4.96
CA ILE A 25 37.43 -3.04 -5.22
C ILE A 25 36.14 -3.48 -4.52
N GLY A 26 35.90 -3.02 -3.28
CA GLY A 26 34.66 -3.29 -2.55
C GLY A 26 33.43 -2.79 -3.30
N LEU A 27 33.46 -1.52 -3.73
CA LEU A 27 32.39 -0.91 -4.55
C LEU A 27 32.18 -1.62 -5.89
N ALA A 28 33.25 -2.02 -6.58
CA ALA A 28 33.15 -2.73 -7.85
C ALA A 28 32.53 -4.14 -7.69
N LYS A 29 32.88 -4.87 -6.63
CA LYS A 29 32.25 -6.17 -6.34
C LYS A 29 30.81 -6.03 -5.88
N PHE A 30 30.51 -5.04 -5.04
CA PHE A 30 29.16 -4.76 -4.58
C PHE A 30 28.22 -4.45 -5.75
N THR A 31 28.66 -3.56 -6.66
CA THR A 31 27.89 -3.23 -7.88
C THR A 31 27.73 -4.43 -8.82
N SER A 32 28.75 -5.30 -8.96
CA SER A 32 28.65 -6.50 -9.80
C SER A 32 27.67 -7.55 -9.25
N ILE A 33 27.68 -7.82 -7.94
CA ILE A 33 26.80 -8.81 -7.31
C ILE A 33 25.33 -8.38 -7.40
N PHE A 34 25.06 -7.08 -7.26
CA PHE A 34 23.71 -6.54 -7.40
C PHE A 34 23.22 -6.56 -8.85
N LYS A 35 24.11 -6.26 -9.81
CA LYS A 35 23.74 -6.19 -11.23
C LYS A 35 23.42 -7.55 -11.85
N GLU A 36 24.00 -8.64 -11.36
CA GLU A 36 23.72 -9.99 -11.88
C GLU A 36 22.47 -10.64 -11.27
N ASN A 37 22.10 -10.29 -10.04
CA ASN A 37 20.97 -10.94 -9.35
C ASN A 37 19.65 -10.17 -9.47
N VAL A 38 19.70 -8.86 -9.69
CA VAL A 38 18.49 -8.10 -10.00
C VAL A 38 18.34 -8.10 -11.52
N LYS A 39 17.29 -8.77 -12.03
CA LYS A 39 16.81 -8.55 -13.39
C LYS A 39 16.33 -7.09 -13.49
N THR A 40 17.28 -6.17 -13.57
CA THR A 40 17.01 -4.83 -14.09
C THR A 40 16.69 -5.07 -15.56
N ILE A 41 15.39 -5.23 -15.84
CA ILE A 41 14.92 -5.13 -17.20
C ILE A 41 15.29 -3.69 -17.56
N PRO A 42 16.29 -3.45 -18.43
CA PRO A 42 16.54 -2.10 -18.86
C PRO A 42 15.19 -1.59 -19.35
N ILE A 43 14.78 -0.39 -18.93
CA ILE A 43 13.57 0.28 -19.42
C ILE A 43 13.82 0.69 -20.88
N ILE A 44 14.27 -0.26 -21.70
CA ILE A 44 13.99 -0.29 -23.11
C ILE A 44 12.49 -0.48 -23.12
N ARG A 45 11.74 0.63 -23.20
CA ARG A 45 10.31 0.64 -23.52
C ARG A 45 10.14 -0.34 -24.66
N ARG A 46 9.72 -1.56 -24.34
CA ARG A 46 9.56 -2.61 -25.34
C ARG A 46 8.55 -2.03 -26.29
N THR A 47 8.99 -1.72 -27.50
CA THR A 47 8.10 -1.43 -28.60
C THR A 47 7.18 -2.64 -28.71
N LEU A 48 5.96 -2.51 -28.18
CA LEU A 48 4.99 -3.58 -28.09
C LEU A 48 4.63 -3.99 -29.52
N GLN A 49 5.27 -5.05 -30.01
CA GLN A 49 4.68 -5.86 -31.06
C GLN A 49 3.39 -6.46 -30.50
N GLN A 50 2.24 -5.90 -30.85
CA GLN A 50 0.97 -6.65 -30.82
C GLN A 50 0.74 -7.32 -32.19
N PRO A 51 0.03 -8.47 -32.31
CA PRO A 51 -0.73 -9.18 -31.27
C PRO A 51 -0.50 -10.71 -31.26
N GLU A 52 0.04 -11.27 -30.18
CA GLU A 52 -0.66 -12.42 -29.60
C GLU A 52 -1.91 -11.86 -28.92
N ALA A 53 -3.07 -12.48 -29.10
CA ALA A 53 -4.32 -12.05 -28.49
C ALA A 53 -4.09 -11.78 -27.00
N GLN A 54 -4.10 -10.50 -26.62
CA GLN A 54 -3.66 -10.07 -25.30
C GLN A 54 -4.55 -10.75 -24.27
N LYS A 55 -3.96 -11.67 -23.50
CA LYS A 55 -4.67 -12.40 -22.45
C LYS A 55 -5.21 -11.38 -21.46
N ARG A 56 -6.54 -11.41 -21.22
CA ARG A 56 -7.20 -10.55 -20.24
C ARG A 56 -6.53 -10.73 -18.88
N ARG A 57 -6.30 -9.63 -18.18
CA ARG A 57 -5.65 -9.61 -16.85
C ARG A 57 -6.37 -8.71 -15.86
N ILE A 58 -6.15 -9.00 -14.58
CA ILE A 58 -6.62 -8.24 -13.43
C ILE A 58 -5.40 -7.67 -12.72
N VAL A 59 -5.41 -6.37 -12.41
CA VAL A 59 -4.38 -5.69 -11.64
C VAL A 59 -4.96 -5.28 -10.29
N LEU A 60 -4.31 -5.73 -9.22
CA LEU A 60 -4.61 -5.34 -7.84
C LEU A 60 -3.61 -4.28 -7.39
N LEU A 61 -4.02 -3.02 -7.32
CA LEU A 61 -3.21 -1.93 -6.79
C LEU A 61 -3.32 -1.91 -5.27
N ALA A 62 -2.45 -2.69 -4.63
CA ALA A 62 -2.34 -2.88 -3.20
C ALA A 62 -1.18 -2.02 -2.67
N GLY A 63 -1.37 -0.71 -2.66
CA GLY A 63 -0.46 0.19 -1.97
C GLY A 63 -0.74 0.17 -0.48
N PRO A 64 0.28 0.17 0.38
CA PRO A 64 0.05 0.48 1.78
C PRO A 64 -0.65 1.85 1.89
N HIS A 65 -1.36 2.05 2.99
CA HIS A 65 -2.10 3.28 3.21
C HIS A 65 -1.23 4.53 2.97
N LYS A 66 -1.73 5.56 2.29
CA LYS A 66 -1.00 6.82 2.02
C LYS A 66 0.26 6.75 1.12
N THR A 67 0.40 5.73 0.28
CA THR A 67 1.41 5.71 -0.80
C THR A 67 0.87 6.25 -2.13
N SER A 68 0.22 7.42 -2.10
CA SER A 68 -0.47 8.04 -3.26
C SER A 68 -1.70 7.28 -3.80
N SER A 69 -2.22 6.31 -3.04
CA SER A 69 -3.39 5.49 -3.42
C SER A 69 -4.64 6.32 -3.73
N SER A 70 -4.91 7.42 -3.02
CA SER A 70 -6.08 8.28 -3.30
C SER A 70 -5.94 9.01 -4.64
N SER A 71 -4.77 9.56 -4.94
CA SER A 71 -4.51 10.25 -6.22
C SER A 71 -4.59 9.28 -7.39
N ILE A 72 -4.00 8.09 -7.25
CA ILE A 72 -4.09 7.03 -8.26
C ILE A 72 -5.54 6.62 -8.48
N GLN A 73 -6.35 6.45 -7.42
CA GLN A 73 -7.76 6.09 -7.56
C GLN A 73 -8.58 7.17 -8.27
N VAL A 74 -8.36 8.45 -7.94
CA VAL A 74 -8.99 9.58 -8.65
C VAL A 74 -8.58 9.60 -10.12
N ASN A 75 -7.29 9.41 -10.40
CA ASN A 75 -6.77 9.35 -11.76
C ASN A 75 -7.32 8.16 -12.54
N MET A 76 -7.36 6.95 -11.95
CA MET A 76 -7.99 5.76 -12.53
C MET A 76 -9.45 6.03 -12.90
N PHE A 77 -10.21 6.63 -11.98
CA PHE A 77 -11.60 6.99 -12.24
C PHE A 77 -11.69 7.99 -13.41
N ASN A 78 -10.91 9.06 -13.40
CA ASN A 78 -10.93 10.05 -14.47
C ASN A 78 -10.51 9.47 -15.82
N TRP A 79 -9.51 8.59 -15.85
CA TRP A 79 -8.99 7.96 -17.07
C TRP A 79 -9.96 6.94 -17.66
N LEU A 80 -10.68 6.20 -16.82
CA LEU A 80 -11.51 5.06 -17.23
C LEU A 80 -13.01 5.35 -17.28
N HIS A 81 -13.46 6.51 -16.76
CA HIS A 81 -14.86 6.96 -16.77
C HIS A 81 -15.11 8.25 -17.54
N SER A 82 -14.23 8.62 -18.46
CA SER A 82 -14.41 9.83 -19.27
C SER A 82 -15.62 9.69 -20.21
N ASP A 83 -16.77 10.23 -19.81
CA ASP A 83 -17.96 10.44 -20.65
C ASP A 83 -17.63 11.47 -21.76
N ASN A 84 -16.96 11.01 -22.83
CA ASN A 84 -16.83 11.53 -24.21
C ASN A 84 -16.69 13.04 -24.53
N ASN A 85 -16.80 13.97 -23.59
CA ASN A 85 -17.02 15.38 -23.92
C ASN A 85 -15.91 16.33 -23.47
N HIS A 86 -15.07 16.01 -22.48
CA HIS A 86 -14.00 16.94 -22.06
C HIS A 86 -12.63 16.37 -21.75
N ASN A 87 -12.49 15.06 -21.53
CA ASN A 87 -11.18 14.45 -21.33
C ASN A 87 -10.95 13.46 -22.48
N GLN A 88 -10.00 13.79 -23.36
CA GLN A 88 -9.47 12.79 -24.27
C GLN A 88 -8.98 11.61 -23.43
N ASP A 89 -9.25 10.38 -23.86
CA ASP A 89 -8.51 9.22 -23.34
C ASP A 89 -7.06 9.37 -23.81
N ILE A 90 -6.28 10.21 -23.11
CA ILE A 90 -4.89 10.56 -23.45
C ILE A 90 -4.03 9.29 -23.54
N THR A 91 -4.46 8.25 -22.83
CA THR A 91 -3.72 7.02 -22.59
C THR A 91 -4.15 5.83 -23.45
N GLY A 92 -5.35 5.87 -24.05
CA GLY A 92 -5.98 4.72 -24.70
C GLY A 92 -6.47 3.63 -23.73
N LEU A 93 -6.41 3.88 -22.42
CA LEU A 93 -6.69 2.87 -21.40
C LEU A 93 -8.17 2.50 -21.36
N ALA A 94 -9.08 3.46 -21.56
CA ALA A 94 -10.53 3.21 -21.47
C ALA A 94 -11.04 2.23 -22.53
N GLN A 95 -10.26 1.99 -23.60
CA GLN A 95 -10.59 1.01 -24.64
C GLN A 95 -10.31 -0.43 -24.23
N THR A 96 -9.39 -0.65 -23.28
CA THR A 96 -8.88 -1.99 -22.94
C THR A 96 -8.95 -2.32 -21.45
N TRP A 97 -9.16 -1.32 -20.60
CA TRP A 97 -9.27 -1.45 -19.16
C TRP A 97 -10.61 -0.91 -18.67
N ALA A 98 -11.10 -1.52 -17.60
CA ALA A 98 -12.22 -1.02 -16.83
C ALA A 98 -11.83 -0.86 -15.36
N TYR A 99 -12.42 0.14 -14.73
CA TYR A 99 -12.41 0.35 -13.29
C TYR A 99 -13.84 0.16 -12.79
N PRO A 100 -14.23 -1.07 -12.38
CA PRO A 100 -15.64 -1.40 -12.17
C PRO A 100 -16.25 -0.60 -11.00
N THR A 101 -16.99 0.46 -11.32
CA THR A 101 -17.70 1.27 -10.35
C THR A 101 -19.12 0.77 -10.18
N VAL A 102 -19.60 0.80 -8.94
CA VAL A 102 -21.01 0.53 -8.65
C VAL A 102 -21.87 1.64 -9.27
N GLU A 103 -22.91 1.24 -10.01
CA GLU A 103 -23.85 2.18 -10.62
C GLU A 103 -24.51 3.06 -9.55
N LYS A 104 -24.78 4.33 -9.90
CA LYS A 104 -25.46 5.28 -9.02
C LYS A 104 -26.83 4.77 -8.53
N ALA A 105 -27.47 3.85 -9.24
CA ALA A 105 -28.75 3.28 -8.83
C ALA A 105 -28.68 2.46 -7.54
N TYR A 106 -27.53 1.85 -7.24
CA TYR A 106 -27.32 1.10 -5.99
C TYR A 106 -26.89 1.99 -4.82
N ILE A 107 -26.42 3.20 -5.13
CA ILE A 107 -26.03 4.20 -4.16
C ILE A 107 -27.29 5.03 -3.88
N GLU A 108 -27.87 4.88 -2.69
CA GLU A 108 -29.10 5.60 -2.30
C GLU A 108 -29.06 7.09 -2.69
N HIS A 109 -30.22 7.66 -3.00
CA HIS A 109 -30.37 9.08 -3.36
C HIS A 109 -29.82 10.08 -2.32
N ASN A 110 -29.49 9.62 -1.11
CA ASN A 110 -28.92 10.43 -0.04
C ASN A 110 -27.40 10.31 0.11
N CYS A 111 -26.73 9.47 -0.68
CA CYS A 111 -25.28 9.53 -0.73
C CYS A 111 -24.88 10.64 -1.70
N THR A 112 -24.47 11.78 -1.16
CA THR A 112 -23.78 12.78 -1.95
C THR A 112 -22.49 12.12 -2.45
N ILE A 113 -22.46 11.78 -3.73
CA ILE A 113 -21.24 11.36 -4.44
C ILE A 113 -20.34 12.59 -4.51
N ASN A 114 -19.73 12.94 -3.39
CA ASN A 114 -18.68 13.94 -3.32
C ASN A 114 -17.44 13.33 -3.99
N GLU A 115 -16.52 14.17 -4.46
CA GLU A 115 -15.25 13.78 -5.07
C GLU A 115 -14.47 12.73 -4.25
N HIS A 116 -14.69 12.69 -2.93
CA HIS A 116 -14.15 11.67 -2.03
C HIS A 116 -14.53 10.22 -2.38
N LEU A 117 -15.73 9.96 -2.91
CA LEU A 117 -16.16 8.60 -3.29
C LEU A 117 -15.37 8.08 -4.50
N ASN A 118 -14.99 8.95 -5.43
CA ASN A 118 -14.17 8.57 -6.58
C ASN A 118 -12.78 8.06 -6.13
N SER A 119 -12.28 8.56 -4.99
CA SER A 119 -10.98 8.17 -4.43
C SER A 119 -10.99 6.91 -3.55
N LYS A 120 -12.19 6.32 -3.29
CA LYS A 120 -12.36 5.18 -2.36
C LYS A 120 -13.36 4.14 -2.87
N ILE A 121 -13.45 3.96 -4.19
CA ILE A 121 -14.47 3.14 -4.84
C ILE A 121 -14.51 1.71 -4.30
N PHE A 122 -13.37 1.08 -4.02
CA PHE A 122 -13.33 -0.30 -3.54
C PHE A 122 -13.22 -0.42 -2.01
N TYR A 123 -13.19 0.68 -1.27
CA TYR A 123 -13.13 0.63 0.19
C TYR A 123 -14.34 -0.12 0.80
N PRO A 124 -15.61 0.13 0.38
CA PRO A 124 -16.77 -0.61 0.89
C PRO A 124 -16.69 -2.12 0.62
N LEU A 125 -16.13 -2.53 -0.52
CA LEU A 125 -15.93 -3.94 -0.85
C LEU A 125 -14.99 -4.62 0.15
N ILE A 126 -13.82 -4.02 0.40
CA ILE A 126 -12.84 -4.61 1.32
C ILE A 126 -13.38 -4.69 2.75
N GLU A 127 -14.11 -3.66 3.18
CA GLU A 127 -14.79 -3.64 4.48
C GLU A 127 -15.86 -4.73 4.60
N ALA A 128 -16.63 -4.96 3.54
CA ALA A 128 -17.63 -6.01 3.49
C ALA A 128 -16.99 -7.41 3.55
N ILE A 129 -15.91 -7.64 2.81
CA ILE A 129 -15.15 -8.91 2.83
C ILE A 129 -14.58 -9.22 4.22
N LYS A 130 -14.03 -8.19 4.88
CA LYS A 130 -13.49 -8.29 6.23
C LYS A 130 -14.56 -8.70 7.26
N GLY A 131 -15.84 -8.55 6.94
CA GLY A 131 -16.94 -9.01 7.77
C GLY A 131 -16.99 -8.26 9.09
N ARG A 132 -17.04 -6.92 9.07
CA ARG A 132 -17.27 -6.14 10.30
C ARG A 132 -18.66 -6.44 10.86
N GLU A 133 -18.79 -7.53 11.61
CA GLU A 133 -20.03 -7.91 12.30
C GLU A 133 -20.33 -7.01 13.52
N HIS A 134 -19.43 -6.09 13.88
CA HIS A 134 -19.48 -5.40 15.18
C HIS A 134 -19.25 -3.87 15.16
N LYS A 135 -19.48 -3.18 14.03
CA LYS A 135 -19.65 -1.73 14.15
C LYS A 135 -21.01 -1.45 14.78
N THR A 136 -21.03 -0.66 15.85
CA THR A 136 -22.30 -0.12 16.36
C THR A 136 -22.99 0.66 15.25
N LYS A 137 -24.33 0.71 15.23
CA LYS A 137 -25.09 1.45 14.20
C LYS A 137 -24.59 2.89 14.00
N LYS A 138 -24.07 3.52 15.07
CA LYS A 138 -23.48 4.87 15.04
C LYS A 138 -22.24 4.94 14.14
N GLN A 139 -21.37 3.93 14.18
CA GLN A 139 -20.13 3.91 13.41
C GLN A 139 -20.35 3.52 11.94
N ILE A 140 -21.42 2.76 11.67
CA ILE A 140 -21.88 2.50 10.30
C ILE A 140 -22.45 3.78 9.65
N GLN A 141 -23.21 4.58 10.41
CA GLN A 141 -23.81 5.83 9.94
C GLN A 141 -22.78 6.93 9.62
N LYS A 142 -21.63 6.96 10.33
CA LYS A 142 -20.60 8.00 10.14
C LYS A 142 -19.67 7.71 8.95
N ASP A 143 -19.29 6.45 8.76
CA ASP A 143 -18.17 6.11 7.85
C ASP A 143 -18.56 5.74 6.41
N ASN A 144 -19.80 5.29 6.14
CA ASN A 144 -20.19 4.81 4.80
C ASN A 144 -21.69 5.03 4.51
N ARG A 145 -22.08 6.28 4.24
CA ARG A 145 -23.48 6.63 3.91
C ARG A 145 -24.04 5.96 2.66
N CYS A 146 -23.19 5.45 1.77
CA CYS A 146 -23.64 4.89 0.48
C CYS A 146 -24.15 3.45 0.55
N PHE A 147 -23.78 2.69 1.59
CA PHE A 147 -24.10 1.25 1.70
C PHE A 147 -24.68 0.88 3.07
N SER A 148 -25.15 1.85 3.85
CA SER A 148 -25.60 1.62 5.24
C SER A 148 -26.83 0.72 5.35
N GLU A 149 -27.66 0.65 4.32
CA GLU A 149 -28.84 -0.23 4.28
C GLU A 149 -28.53 -1.63 3.73
N LEU A 150 -27.32 -1.85 3.21
CA LEU A 150 -26.92 -3.11 2.59
C LEU A 150 -26.11 -3.98 3.56
N THR A 151 -26.41 -5.27 3.57
CA THR A 151 -25.60 -6.27 4.27
C THR A 151 -24.25 -6.44 3.56
N PRO A 152 -23.19 -6.88 4.28
CA PRO A 152 -21.89 -7.16 3.65
C PRO A 152 -21.99 -8.08 2.42
N GLY A 153 -22.83 -9.13 2.47
CA GLY A 153 -23.07 -10.02 1.34
C GLY A 153 -23.67 -9.30 0.12
N GLN A 154 -24.64 -8.41 0.32
CA GLN A 154 -25.21 -7.63 -0.78
C GLN A 154 -24.19 -6.67 -1.40
N VAL A 155 -23.34 -6.04 -0.58
CA VAL A 155 -22.23 -5.20 -1.09
C VAL A 155 -21.29 -6.05 -1.95
N ILE A 156 -20.84 -7.20 -1.45
CA ILE A 156 -19.99 -8.13 -2.19
C ILE A 156 -20.62 -8.53 -3.53
N ASP A 157 -21.90 -8.90 -3.54
CA ASP A 157 -22.61 -9.34 -4.74
C ASP A 157 -22.72 -8.23 -5.81
N ILE A 158 -22.91 -6.98 -5.38
CA ILE A 158 -22.96 -5.82 -6.29
C ILE A 158 -21.60 -5.65 -6.97
N TYR A 159 -20.50 -5.58 -6.22
CA TYR A 159 -19.16 -5.44 -6.81
C TYR A 159 -18.78 -6.65 -7.67
N LYS A 160 -19.11 -7.87 -7.22
CA LYS A 160 -18.88 -9.10 -7.99
C LYS A 160 -19.56 -9.02 -9.35
N ARG A 161 -20.82 -8.59 -9.39
CA ARG A 161 -21.58 -8.42 -10.64
C ARG A 161 -20.93 -7.41 -11.57
N GLU A 162 -20.55 -6.23 -11.08
CA GLU A 162 -19.91 -5.19 -11.88
C GLU A 162 -18.56 -5.63 -12.46
N ILE A 163 -17.71 -6.24 -11.62
CA ILE A 163 -16.40 -6.77 -12.04
C ILE A 163 -16.60 -7.84 -13.13
N HIS A 164 -17.52 -8.78 -12.92
CA HIS A 164 -17.80 -9.85 -13.88
C HIS A 164 -18.44 -9.32 -15.17
N SER A 165 -19.26 -8.28 -15.11
CA SER A 165 -19.83 -7.65 -16.30
C SER A 165 -18.72 -7.07 -17.19
N LYS A 166 -17.84 -6.25 -16.61
CA LYS A 166 -16.72 -5.64 -17.34
C LYS A 166 -15.74 -6.68 -17.88
N TRP A 167 -15.50 -7.74 -17.13
CA TRP A 167 -14.71 -8.86 -17.63
C TRP A 167 -15.34 -9.55 -18.84
N LYS A 168 -16.66 -9.79 -18.81
CA LYS A 168 -17.42 -10.42 -19.92
C LYS A 168 -17.49 -9.53 -21.15
N GLU A 169 -17.49 -8.21 -20.98
CA GLU A 169 -17.37 -7.21 -22.05
C GLU A 169 -15.98 -7.23 -22.73
N GLY A 170 -15.00 -7.93 -22.14
CA GLY A 170 -13.67 -8.13 -22.73
C GLY A 170 -12.59 -7.22 -22.15
N TYR A 171 -12.92 -6.40 -21.14
CA TYR A 171 -11.96 -5.50 -20.51
C TYR A 171 -10.97 -6.24 -19.59
N ASN A 172 -9.76 -5.69 -19.49
CA ASN A 172 -8.89 -5.91 -18.34
C ASN A 172 -9.46 -5.15 -17.14
N ILE A 173 -9.15 -5.60 -15.91
CA ILE A 173 -9.73 -5.01 -14.70
C ILE A 173 -8.63 -4.44 -13.82
N VAL A 174 -8.83 -3.20 -13.34
CA VAL A 174 -8.01 -2.64 -12.24
C VAL A 174 -8.87 -2.55 -10.99
N LEU A 175 -8.36 -3.04 -9.87
CA LEU A 175 -8.93 -2.83 -8.54
C LEU A 175 -7.91 -2.08 -7.69
N SER A 176 -8.34 -1.01 -7.02
CA SER A 176 -7.46 -0.20 -6.18
C SER A 176 -8.18 0.23 -4.92
N SER A 177 -7.56 -0.02 -3.77
CA SER A 177 -8.08 0.46 -2.48
C SER A 177 -6.93 0.58 -1.50
N GLU A 178 -6.92 1.66 -0.72
CA GLU A 178 -6.01 1.78 0.42
C GLU A 178 -6.25 0.68 1.47
N ALA A 179 -7.50 0.18 1.58
CA ALA A 179 -7.86 -0.88 2.52
C ALA A 179 -7.28 -2.27 2.16
N LEU A 180 -6.66 -2.42 0.97
CA LEU A 180 -5.93 -3.64 0.63
C LEU A 180 -4.69 -3.83 1.51
N ASP A 181 -4.22 -2.79 2.20
CA ASP A 181 -3.18 -2.90 3.20
C ASP A 181 -3.57 -3.80 4.38
N PHE A 182 -4.87 -4.02 4.62
CA PHE A 182 -5.35 -4.98 5.62
C PHE A 182 -4.95 -6.42 5.32
N ILE A 183 -4.55 -6.75 4.08
CA ILE A 183 -3.98 -8.06 3.73
C ILE A 183 -2.69 -8.30 4.51
N ALA A 184 -1.91 -7.26 4.81
CA ALA A 184 -0.67 -7.36 5.57
C ALA A 184 -0.89 -7.54 7.09
N SER A 185 -2.14 -7.55 7.56
CA SER A 185 -2.46 -7.71 8.98
C SER A 185 -2.00 -9.07 9.51
N GLU A 186 -1.17 -9.04 10.55
CA GLU A 186 -0.70 -10.24 11.26
C GLU A 186 -1.69 -10.69 12.34
N ARG A 187 -2.64 -9.82 12.71
CA ARG A 187 -3.68 -10.17 13.68
C ARG A 187 -4.61 -11.25 13.11
N ARG A 188 -4.80 -12.30 13.90
CA ARG A 188 -5.84 -13.34 13.75
C ARG A 188 -5.85 -14.12 12.43
N ASN A 189 -4.79 -14.04 11.62
CA ASN A 189 -4.76 -14.56 10.24
C ASN A 189 -5.82 -13.93 9.32
N ASP A 190 -6.35 -12.76 9.66
CA ASP A 190 -7.41 -12.09 8.90
C ASP A 190 -6.92 -11.68 7.50
N GLY A 191 -5.63 -11.33 7.37
CA GLY A 191 -5.03 -10.85 6.11
C GLY A 191 -5.09 -11.89 4.99
N PRO A 192 -4.53 -13.10 5.16
CA PRO A 192 -4.65 -14.18 4.19
C PRO A 192 -6.10 -14.56 3.88
N GLU A 193 -7.00 -14.57 4.87
CA GLU A 193 -8.43 -14.87 4.65
C GLU A 193 -9.12 -13.79 3.78
N LEU A 194 -8.81 -12.52 4.06
CA LEU A 194 -9.32 -11.40 3.27
C LEU A 194 -8.87 -11.49 1.81
N LEU A 195 -7.61 -11.87 1.57
CA LEU A 195 -7.12 -12.10 0.21
C LEU A 195 -7.88 -13.24 -0.48
N GLU A 196 -8.09 -14.39 0.17
CA GLU A 196 -8.84 -15.50 -0.44
C GLU A 196 -10.26 -15.11 -0.82
N LYS A 197 -10.97 -14.45 0.10
CA LYS A 197 -12.33 -13.96 -0.17
C LYS A 197 -12.35 -12.93 -1.31
N LEU A 198 -11.35 -12.08 -1.42
CA LEU A 198 -11.20 -11.17 -2.56
C LEU A 198 -11.00 -11.94 -3.87
N LEU A 199 -10.12 -12.96 -3.88
CA LEU A 199 -9.86 -13.79 -5.06
C LEU A 199 -11.12 -14.56 -5.51
N ASP A 200 -11.99 -14.98 -4.59
CA ASP A 200 -13.27 -15.65 -4.90
C ASP A 200 -14.33 -14.74 -5.54
N ILE A 201 -14.13 -13.43 -5.48
CA ILE A 201 -14.97 -12.44 -6.15
C ILE A 201 -14.51 -12.24 -7.60
N LEU A 202 -13.21 -12.41 -7.88
CA LEU A 202 -12.64 -12.16 -9.20
C LEU A 202 -13.06 -13.22 -10.23
N PRO A 203 -13.23 -12.84 -11.51
CA PRO A 203 -13.53 -13.77 -12.57
C PRO A 203 -12.34 -14.68 -12.85
N ARG A 204 -12.61 -15.96 -13.16
CA ARG A 204 -11.56 -16.96 -13.48
C ARG A 204 -11.45 -17.16 -14.98
N ASN A 205 -10.22 -17.22 -15.48
CA ASN A 205 -9.93 -17.37 -16.92
C ASN A 205 -10.54 -18.63 -17.55
N SER A 206 -10.71 -19.70 -16.78
CA SER A 206 -11.19 -21.00 -17.26
C SER A 206 -12.71 -21.09 -17.46
N GLN A 207 -13.50 -20.21 -16.83
CA GLN A 207 -14.96 -20.35 -16.81
C GLN A 207 -15.71 -19.38 -17.73
N ASP A 208 -15.09 -18.25 -18.07
CA ASP A 208 -15.76 -17.14 -18.79
C ASP A 208 -15.10 -16.82 -20.13
N SER A 209 -14.49 -17.79 -20.82
CA SER A 209 -14.19 -17.60 -22.24
C SER A 209 -15.53 -17.36 -22.96
N PRO A 210 -15.77 -16.16 -23.51
CA PRO A 210 -16.96 -15.95 -24.30
C PRO A 210 -16.91 -16.99 -25.41
N ARG A 211 -17.94 -17.84 -25.51
CA ARG A 211 -18.15 -18.62 -26.74
C ARG A 211 -18.00 -17.60 -27.87
N PRO A 212 -17.11 -17.83 -28.85
CA PRO A 212 -16.80 -16.83 -29.87
C PRO A 212 -18.11 -16.26 -30.36
N GLN A 213 -18.32 -14.97 -30.12
CA GLN A 213 -19.55 -14.32 -30.56
C GLN A 213 -19.51 -14.41 -32.07
N VAL A 214 -20.36 -15.29 -32.59
CA VAL A 214 -20.68 -15.36 -34.01
C VAL A 214 -21.06 -13.93 -34.36
N GLN A 215 -20.24 -13.27 -35.20
CA GLN A 215 -20.52 -11.91 -35.65
C GLN A 215 -21.93 -11.91 -36.24
N PHE A 216 -22.90 -11.36 -35.51
CA PHE A 216 -24.31 -11.28 -35.89
C PHE A 216 -24.55 -10.15 -36.91
N SER A 217 -23.58 -9.87 -37.77
CA SER A 217 -23.67 -8.89 -38.85
C SER A 217 -24.51 -9.38 -40.03
N GLN A 218 -25.20 -10.52 -39.93
CA GLN A 218 -26.05 -11.07 -41.01
C GLN A 218 -27.52 -11.34 -40.66
N LEU A 219 -28.00 -11.09 -39.44
CA LEU A 219 -29.43 -11.21 -39.13
C LEU A 219 -30.10 -9.84 -39.06
N GLY A 220 -30.28 -9.27 -40.26
CA GLY A 220 -31.24 -8.19 -40.47
C GLY A 220 -32.68 -8.67 -40.28
N ASN A 221 -33.49 -7.78 -39.72
CA ASN A 221 -34.96 -7.74 -39.81
C ASN A 221 -35.75 -8.88 -39.16
N LEU A 222 -35.86 -8.87 -37.84
CA LEU A 222 -37.12 -9.26 -37.17
C LEU A 222 -37.43 -8.25 -36.06
N ARG A 223 -38.26 -7.27 -36.41
CA ARG A 223 -38.84 -6.27 -35.51
C ARG A 223 -40.16 -6.84 -34.99
N GLY A 224 -40.17 -7.37 -33.77
CA GLY A 224 -41.37 -7.81 -33.08
C GLY A 224 -41.26 -7.41 -31.61
N GLY A 225 -42.09 -6.46 -31.19
CA GLY A 225 -42.12 -5.95 -29.82
C GLY A 225 -42.53 -7.02 -28.84
N VAL A 226 -41.77 -7.16 -27.76
CA VAL A 226 -42.15 -7.88 -26.56
C VAL A 226 -41.81 -6.95 -25.39
N GLU A 227 -42.85 -6.53 -24.67
CA GLU A 227 -42.75 -5.84 -23.40
C GLU A 227 -42.11 -6.79 -22.38
N PHE A 228 -41.05 -6.33 -21.71
CA PHE A 228 -40.39 -7.07 -20.64
C PHE A 228 -41.02 -6.68 -19.30
N GLU A 229 -41.73 -7.63 -18.68
CA GLU A 229 -42.16 -7.57 -17.28
C GLU A 229 -40.94 -7.67 -16.34
N GLN A 230 -40.84 -6.72 -15.41
CA GLN A 230 -39.89 -6.70 -14.30
C GLN A 230 -40.39 -7.63 -13.19
N ASP A 231 -39.99 -8.91 -13.17
CA ASP A 231 -40.17 -9.73 -11.94
C ASP A 231 -39.26 -10.96 -11.83
N SER A 232 -37.94 -10.80 -11.94
CA SER A 232 -36.99 -11.93 -11.85
C SER A 232 -35.85 -11.75 -10.84
N GLY A 233 -35.92 -10.75 -9.95
CA GLY A 233 -34.86 -10.47 -8.97
C GLY A 233 -34.82 -11.41 -7.75
N SER A 234 -35.92 -12.07 -7.41
CA SER A 234 -36.05 -12.82 -6.15
C SER A 234 -35.63 -14.29 -6.24
N LEU A 235 -35.77 -14.95 -7.40
CA LEU A 235 -35.57 -16.40 -7.50
C LEU A 235 -34.10 -16.83 -7.62
N PHE A 236 -33.20 -15.90 -7.95
CA PHE A 236 -31.78 -16.17 -8.11
C PHE A 236 -31.03 -16.27 -6.77
N TYR A 237 -31.54 -15.60 -5.72
CA TYR A 237 -30.89 -15.57 -4.40
C TYR A 237 -31.07 -16.87 -3.60
N GLU A 238 -32.15 -17.62 -3.78
CA GLU A 238 -32.33 -18.89 -3.05
C GLU A 238 -31.46 -20.03 -3.59
N GLN A 239 -31.14 -20.06 -4.88
CA GLN A 239 -30.28 -21.10 -5.46
C GLN A 239 -28.80 -20.98 -5.08
N LEU A 240 -28.35 -19.81 -4.62
CA LEU A 240 -26.97 -19.62 -4.15
C LEU A 240 -26.76 -20.14 -2.72
N LYS A 241 -27.82 -20.17 -1.89
CA LYS A 241 -27.71 -20.47 -0.45
C LYS A 241 -27.45 -21.95 -0.13
N GLU A 242 -27.76 -22.87 -1.04
CA GLU A 242 -27.57 -24.32 -0.81
C GLU A 242 -26.18 -24.86 -1.19
N ARG A 243 -25.29 -24.02 -1.76
CA ARG A 243 -23.99 -24.49 -2.29
C ARG A 243 -22.82 -24.37 -1.31
N ASP A 244 -22.98 -23.68 -0.19
CA ASP A 244 -21.87 -23.26 0.69
C ASP A 244 -21.49 -24.23 1.82
N HIS A 245 -22.09 -25.41 1.93
CA HIS A 245 -21.84 -26.34 3.06
C HIS A 245 -20.88 -27.50 2.78
N ASN A 246 -20.13 -27.48 1.67
CA ASN A 246 -19.16 -28.53 1.33
C ASN A 246 -17.83 -28.00 0.74
N VAL A 247 -17.27 -26.93 1.32
CA VAL A 247 -15.91 -26.48 0.98
C VAL A 247 -14.89 -27.22 1.85
N GLY A 248 -14.67 -28.50 1.54
CA GLY A 248 -13.43 -29.19 1.92
C GLY A 248 -12.28 -28.60 1.13
N ALA A 249 -11.10 -28.45 1.74
CA ALA A 249 -9.89 -27.86 1.18
C ALA A 249 -9.55 -28.41 -0.22
N ALA A 250 -10.14 -27.81 -1.25
CA ALA A 250 -9.88 -28.12 -2.63
C ALA A 250 -8.50 -27.56 -2.92
N SER A 251 -7.57 -28.45 -3.28
CA SER A 251 -6.28 -28.08 -3.83
C SER A 251 -6.54 -27.19 -5.06
N SER A 252 -6.46 -25.87 -4.84
CA SER A 252 -6.59 -24.86 -5.89
C SER A 252 -5.57 -25.19 -6.97
N ASN A 253 -6.05 -25.50 -8.18
CA ASN A 253 -5.16 -25.68 -9.31
C ASN A 253 -4.47 -24.33 -9.54
N ASN A 254 -3.14 -24.28 -9.44
CA ASN A 254 -2.33 -23.07 -9.59
C ASN A 254 -2.60 -22.26 -10.88
N ASN A 255 -3.30 -22.84 -11.86
CA ASN A 255 -3.71 -22.16 -13.09
C ASN A 255 -4.83 -21.13 -12.88
N ASP A 256 -5.58 -21.18 -11.77
CA ASP A 256 -6.72 -20.30 -11.54
C ASP A 256 -6.30 -18.83 -11.27
N LEU A 257 -5.06 -18.59 -10.87
CA LEU A 257 -4.50 -17.25 -10.62
C LEU A 257 -3.75 -16.66 -11.81
N GLU A 258 -3.68 -17.40 -12.92
CA GLU A 258 -3.02 -16.94 -14.13
C GLU A 258 -3.77 -15.71 -14.68
N GLY A 259 -3.08 -14.58 -14.82
CA GLY A 259 -3.65 -13.32 -15.29
C GLY A 259 -3.99 -12.34 -14.17
N ILE A 260 -3.73 -12.64 -12.91
CA ILE A 260 -3.78 -11.64 -11.81
C ILE A 260 -2.37 -11.11 -11.57
N THR A 261 -2.22 -9.81 -11.35
CA THR A 261 -0.96 -9.17 -10.96
C THR A 261 -1.20 -8.22 -9.80
N ALA A 262 -0.45 -8.39 -8.72
CA ALA A 262 -0.45 -7.45 -7.61
C ALA A 262 0.57 -6.34 -7.85
N VAL A 263 0.25 -5.12 -7.44
CA VAL A 263 1.14 -3.97 -7.52
C VAL A 263 1.21 -3.34 -6.14
N VAL A 264 2.41 -3.27 -5.59
CA VAL A 264 2.67 -2.74 -4.26
C VAL A 264 3.61 -1.56 -4.38
N ALA A 265 3.28 -0.45 -3.74
CA ALA A 265 4.15 0.72 -3.68
C ALA A 265 5.02 0.67 -2.41
N TYR A 266 6.33 0.79 -2.57
CA TYR A 266 7.29 0.93 -1.49
C TYR A 266 7.70 2.39 -1.37
N ARG A 267 7.30 3.06 -0.28
CA ARG A 267 7.68 4.45 -0.01
C ARG A 267 8.98 4.50 0.77
N ALA A 268 9.93 5.34 0.38
CA ALA A 268 11.11 5.64 1.19
C ALA A 268 11.41 7.15 1.13
N PRO A 269 11.85 7.80 2.23
CA PRO A 269 12.06 7.25 3.57
C PRO A 269 10.78 6.67 4.21
N ARG A 270 10.92 5.68 5.10
CA ARG A 270 9.81 5.02 5.80
C ARG A 270 9.21 5.93 6.87
N VAL A 271 10.03 6.78 7.50
CA VAL A 271 9.58 7.74 8.50
C VAL A 271 8.59 8.77 7.92
N ASP A 272 8.77 9.21 6.67
CA ASP A 272 7.82 10.10 5.99
C ASP A 272 6.43 9.48 5.82
N HIS A 273 6.43 8.16 5.60
CA HIS A 273 5.21 7.37 5.53
C HIS A 273 4.54 7.30 6.90
N LEU A 274 5.31 7.06 7.96
CA LEU A 274 4.83 7.05 9.35
C LEU A 274 4.21 8.40 9.76
N ILE A 275 4.87 9.51 9.42
CA ILE A 275 4.34 10.87 9.66
C ILE A 275 3.02 11.07 8.90
N SER A 276 2.91 10.56 7.68
CA SER A 276 1.67 10.65 6.89
C SER A 276 0.52 9.86 7.53
N LEU A 277 0.80 8.75 8.22
CA LEU A 277 -0.20 7.97 8.96
C LEU A 277 -0.69 8.75 10.18
N TRP A 278 0.24 9.35 10.95
CA TRP A 278 -0.09 10.22 12.08
C TRP A 278 -0.98 11.40 11.65
N HIS A 279 -0.61 12.09 10.57
CA HIS A 279 -1.40 13.19 10.00
C HIS A 279 -2.85 12.83 9.70
N GLN A 280 -3.10 11.58 9.32
CA GLN A 280 -4.44 11.16 8.96
C GLN A 280 -5.29 10.75 10.16
N CYS A 281 -4.68 10.07 11.15
CA CYS A 281 -5.46 9.47 12.23
C CYS A 281 -5.57 10.34 13.46
N CYS A 282 -4.58 11.20 13.71
CA CYS A 282 -4.25 11.54 15.09
C CYS A 282 -3.68 12.96 15.27
N MET A 283 -3.27 13.67 14.20
CA MET A 283 -2.62 14.98 14.31
C MET A 283 -3.48 16.06 14.99
N THR A 284 -4.81 15.92 15.00
CA THR A 284 -5.70 16.85 15.71
C THR A 284 -5.68 16.64 17.22
N ASP A 285 -5.35 15.44 17.67
CA ASP A 285 -5.61 14.99 19.04
C ASP A 285 -4.33 14.69 19.81
N MET A 286 -3.22 14.48 19.10
CA MET A 286 -1.92 14.18 19.70
C MET A 286 -0.76 14.63 18.82
N THR A 287 0.33 15.00 19.48
CA THR A 287 1.64 15.27 18.86
C THR A 287 2.23 14.03 18.22
N PHE A 288 3.20 14.19 17.32
CA PHE A 288 3.89 13.04 16.73
C PHE A 288 4.68 12.25 17.80
N TYR A 289 5.24 12.93 18.79
CA TYR A 289 5.88 12.29 19.95
C TYR A 289 4.93 11.38 20.73
N GLU A 290 3.73 11.85 21.08
CA GLU A 290 2.70 11.04 21.77
C GLU A 290 2.23 9.89 20.89
N TYR A 291 2.11 10.09 19.58
CA TYR A 291 1.77 9.03 18.64
C TYR A 291 2.82 7.89 18.65
N LEU A 292 4.11 8.23 18.63
CA LEU A 292 5.21 7.26 18.71
C LEU A 292 5.25 6.55 20.08
N THR A 293 5.07 7.30 21.17
CA THR A 293 5.31 6.78 22.52
C THR A 293 4.10 6.09 23.15
N GLU A 294 2.88 6.49 22.81
CA GLU A 294 1.64 5.99 23.40
C GLU A 294 0.83 5.14 22.42
N ARG A 295 0.52 5.69 21.24
CA ARG A 295 -0.42 5.06 20.30
C ARG A 295 0.16 3.81 19.64
N ILE A 296 1.38 3.90 19.11
CA ILE A 296 2.03 2.78 18.43
C ILE A 296 2.40 1.69 19.44
N SER A 297 2.89 2.08 20.62
CA SER A 297 3.23 1.17 21.72
C SER A 297 2.05 0.29 22.17
N THR A 298 0.85 0.87 22.26
CA THR A 298 -0.36 0.14 22.69
C THR A 298 -1.03 -0.63 21.55
N LYS A 299 -0.73 -0.28 20.29
CA LYS A 299 -1.30 -0.91 19.10
C LYS A 299 -0.20 -1.18 18.06
N PRO A 300 0.66 -2.19 18.24
CA PRO A 300 1.78 -2.46 17.32
C PRO A 300 1.34 -2.64 15.86
N ASP A 301 0.17 -3.25 15.65
CA ASP A 301 -0.48 -3.43 14.35
C ASP A 301 -0.86 -2.11 13.64
N ALA A 302 -0.79 -0.96 14.31
CA ALA A 302 -0.92 0.35 13.68
C ALA A 302 0.19 0.61 12.65
N LEU A 303 1.36 -0.02 12.82
CA LEU A 303 2.45 0.06 11.86
C LEU A 303 2.28 -0.88 10.66
N ARG A 304 1.23 -1.71 10.60
CA ARG A 304 1.04 -2.62 9.45
C ARG A 304 0.93 -1.88 8.11
N SER A 305 0.40 -0.65 8.15
CA SER A 305 0.27 0.20 6.97
C SER A 305 1.63 0.65 6.43
N LEU A 306 2.73 0.30 7.10
CA LEU A 306 4.09 0.41 6.61
C LEU A 306 4.59 -0.88 5.91
N ASP A 307 3.91 -2.02 5.99
CA ASP A 307 4.53 -3.29 5.58
C ASP A 307 4.38 -3.61 4.08
N SER A 308 4.89 -2.72 3.23
CA SER A 308 4.88 -2.92 1.78
C SER A 308 5.56 -4.25 1.39
N LEU A 309 6.67 -4.60 2.03
CA LEU A 309 7.41 -5.83 1.72
C LEU A 309 6.68 -7.09 2.20
N LYS A 310 6.03 -7.04 3.38
CA LYS A 310 5.15 -8.12 3.85
C LYS A 310 3.97 -8.34 2.91
N LEU A 311 3.34 -7.25 2.46
CA LEU A 311 2.23 -7.30 1.53
C LEU A 311 2.65 -7.96 0.21
N ALA A 312 3.80 -7.57 -0.34
CA ALA A 312 4.39 -8.21 -1.51
C ALA A 312 4.67 -9.70 -1.29
N GLN A 313 5.25 -10.07 -0.14
CA GLN A 313 5.50 -11.46 0.23
C GLN A 313 4.21 -12.30 0.23
N ILE A 314 3.11 -11.77 0.79
CA ILE A 314 1.82 -12.49 0.85
C ILE A 314 1.31 -12.81 -0.57
N PHE A 315 1.39 -11.87 -1.51
CA PHE A 315 1.01 -12.15 -2.91
C PHE A 315 1.92 -13.18 -3.57
N LEU A 316 3.24 -13.08 -3.35
CA LEU A 316 4.22 -14.03 -3.88
C LEU A 316 4.05 -15.45 -3.32
N ASP A 317 3.67 -15.58 -2.04
CA ASP A 317 3.37 -16.86 -1.40
C ASP A 317 2.16 -17.54 -2.04
N ARG A 318 1.19 -16.74 -2.51
CA ARG A 318 0.03 -17.19 -3.29
C ARG A 318 0.33 -17.36 -4.78
N LYS A 319 1.60 -17.25 -5.20
CA LYS A 319 2.03 -17.36 -6.60
C LYS A 319 1.38 -16.31 -7.51
N ILE A 320 0.98 -15.17 -6.96
CA ILE A 320 0.49 -14.03 -7.73
C ILE A 320 1.72 -13.22 -8.17
N PRO A 321 1.97 -13.04 -9.48
CA PRO A 321 2.99 -12.13 -9.97
C PRO A 321 2.84 -10.76 -9.32
N THR A 322 3.94 -10.24 -8.77
CA THR A 322 3.91 -9.02 -7.97
C THR A 322 4.89 -8.00 -8.56
N ILE A 323 4.40 -6.78 -8.75
CA ILE A 323 5.21 -5.62 -9.13
C ILE A 323 5.39 -4.77 -7.88
N LEU A 324 6.64 -4.54 -7.46
CA LEU A 324 6.98 -3.66 -6.35
C LEU A 324 7.59 -2.38 -6.91
N ILE A 325 6.94 -1.24 -6.67
CA ILE A 325 7.38 0.07 -7.19
C ILE A 325 8.08 0.83 -6.08
N ASP A 326 9.38 1.08 -6.24
CA ASP A 326 10.13 1.94 -5.30
C ASP A 326 9.89 3.41 -5.63
N MET A 327 9.09 4.08 -4.78
CA MET A 327 8.69 5.48 -4.95
C MET A 327 9.87 6.46 -4.95
N SER A 328 10.98 6.10 -4.29
CA SER A 328 12.15 6.97 -4.26
C SER A 328 12.80 7.03 -5.65
N GLY A 329 12.82 5.91 -6.38
CA GLY A 329 13.32 5.87 -7.75
C GLY A 329 12.38 6.56 -8.73
N VAL A 330 11.06 6.39 -8.54
CA VAL A 330 10.05 7.11 -9.33
C VAL A 330 10.26 8.63 -9.23
N THR A 331 10.40 9.14 -8.00
CA THR A 331 10.65 10.56 -7.73
C THR A 331 12.01 11.01 -8.29
N ASN A 332 13.05 10.19 -8.13
CA ASN A 332 14.39 10.48 -8.62
C ASN A 332 14.45 10.63 -10.16
N GLU A 333 13.63 9.84 -10.88
CA GLU A 333 13.48 9.96 -12.34
C GLU A 333 12.51 11.08 -12.77
N GLY A 334 11.94 11.83 -11.82
CA GLY A 334 11.01 12.93 -12.10
C GLY A 334 9.62 12.49 -12.56
N TYR A 335 9.24 11.25 -12.26
CA TYR A 335 7.91 10.71 -12.57
C TYR A 335 6.96 10.81 -11.39
N ASP A 336 5.66 10.77 -11.68
CA ASP A 336 4.62 10.47 -10.69
C ASP A 336 4.28 8.98 -10.66
N MET A 337 3.80 8.50 -9.51
CA MET A 337 3.29 7.15 -9.37
C MET A 337 2.16 6.85 -10.37
N SER A 338 1.24 7.79 -10.63
CA SER A 338 0.15 7.57 -11.59
C SER A 338 0.69 7.32 -13.00
N ASN A 339 1.77 8.02 -13.40
CA ASN A 339 2.44 7.82 -14.68
C ASN A 339 3.02 6.41 -14.77
N VAL A 340 3.73 5.97 -13.73
CA VAL A 340 4.30 4.61 -13.67
C VAL A 340 3.20 3.55 -13.75
N ILE A 341 2.09 3.73 -13.02
CA ILE A 341 0.95 2.80 -13.11
C ILE A 341 0.36 2.78 -14.52
N ALA A 342 0.07 3.93 -15.11
CA ALA A 342 -0.51 3.98 -16.47
C ALA A 342 0.41 3.30 -17.49
N CYS A 343 1.68 3.68 -17.53
CA CYS A 343 2.60 3.32 -18.60
C CYS A 343 3.22 1.95 -18.40
N ASP A 344 3.80 1.70 -17.22
CA ASP A 344 4.63 0.52 -16.98
C ASP A 344 3.81 -0.66 -16.46
N VAL A 345 2.70 -0.39 -15.77
CA VAL A 345 1.82 -1.44 -15.24
C VAL A 345 0.67 -1.73 -16.20
N LEU A 346 -0.06 -0.70 -16.63
CA LEU A 346 -1.27 -0.87 -17.45
C LEU A 346 -0.99 -0.87 -18.96
N ASN A 347 0.24 -0.57 -19.39
CA ASN A 347 0.66 -0.47 -20.79
C ASN A 347 -0.12 0.58 -21.59
N ALA A 348 -0.42 1.74 -20.99
CA ALA A 348 -0.88 2.90 -21.71
C ALA A 348 0.13 3.32 -22.79
N ASP A 349 -0.36 3.91 -23.88
CA ASP A 349 0.51 4.51 -24.91
C ASP A 349 1.06 5.86 -24.44
N CYS A 350 2.06 5.78 -23.57
CA CYS A 350 2.72 6.93 -22.99
C CYS A 350 3.90 7.39 -23.86
N THR A 351 3.75 8.53 -24.52
CA THR A 351 4.88 9.28 -25.07
C THR A 351 5.40 10.25 -24.00
N GLU A 352 6.70 10.57 -24.04
CA GLU A 352 7.27 11.54 -23.07
C GLU A 352 6.56 12.89 -23.13
N GLU A 353 6.11 13.30 -24.30
CA GLU A 353 5.35 14.54 -24.50
C GLU A 353 3.93 14.50 -23.92
N LYS A 354 3.29 13.32 -23.83
CA LYS A 354 1.92 13.18 -23.29
C LYS A 354 1.88 13.08 -21.77
N LEU A 355 2.96 12.63 -21.13
CA LEU A 355 3.01 12.40 -19.69
C LEU A 355 3.22 13.67 -18.87
N PHE A 356 3.77 14.70 -19.49
CA PHE A 356 3.99 16.00 -18.90
C PHE A 356 3.20 17.01 -19.72
N SER A 357 1.88 17.10 -19.50
CA SER A 357 1.15 18.22 -20.11
C SER A 357 1.86 19.52 -19.71
N ASP A 358 2.22 20.35 -20.69
CA ASP A 358 3.26 21.37 -20.61
C ASP A 358 3.05 22.47 -19.54
N ASN A 359 1.96 22.41 -18.77
CA ASN A 359 1.65 23.32 -17.67
C ASN A 359 1.85 22.71 -16.26
N GLU A 360 2.25 21.43 -16.15
CA GLU A 360 2.41 20.73 -14.86
C GLU A 360 3.85 20.32 -14.54
N LYS A 361 4.85 20.72 -15.33
CA LYS A 361 6.27 20.49 -14.95
C LYS A 361 6.66 21.15 -13.62
N ASP A 362 5.95 22.21 -13.21
CA ASP A 362 6.10 22.83 -11.88
C ASP A 362 5.19 22.21 -10.80
N ASN A 363 4.31 21.29 -11.19
CA ASN A 363 3.44 20.51 -10.31
C ASN A 363 3.75 19.02 -10.46
N ALA A 364 5.04 18.62 -10.37
CA ALA A 364 5.33 17.25 -9.93
C ALA A 364 4.39 17.02 -8.74
N PRO A 365 3.47 16.04 -8.79
CA PRO A 365 2.34 16.00 -7.88
C PRO A 365 2.93 16.09 -6.50
N GLN A 366 2.70 17.23 -5.87
CA GLN A 366 3.08 17.39 -4.49
C GLN A 366 2.42 16.19 -3.85
N ILE A 367 3.22 15.34 -3.18
CA ILE A 367 2.67 14.28 -2.37
C ILE A 367 1.80 15.04 -1.37
N ALA A 368 0.52 15.23 -1.71
CA ALA A 368 -0.35 16.26 -1.13
C ALA A 368 -0.66 15.96 0.35
N ASN A 369 -0.10 14.86 0.84
CA ASN A 369 -0.20 14.34 2.18
C ASN A 369 1.00 14.70 3.07
N VAL A 370 2.10 15.25 2.53
CA VAL A 370 3.13 15.85 3.39
C VAL A 370 2.71 17.29 3.67
N LYS A 371 1.67 17.45 4.49
CA LYS A 371 1.37 18.76 5.07
C LYS A 371 2.66 19.27 5.72
N GLN A 372 3.07 20.48 5.39
CA GLN A 372 4.08 21.20 6.16
C GLN A 372 3.53 21.29 7.59
N HIS A 373 4.16 20.56 8.51
CA HIS A 373 3.75 20.57 9.90
C HIS A 373 4.22 21.87 10.54
N SER A 374 3.40 22.44 11.43
CA SER A 374 3.91 23.44 12.36
C SER A 374 4.83 22.75 13.36
N ASP A 375 5.99 23.34 13.61
CA ASP A 375 7.01 22.78 14.52
C ASP A 375 6.45 22.40 15.91
N GLU A 376 5.36 23.05 16.32
CA GLU A 376 4.72 22.89 17.64
C GLU A 376 4.19 21.47 17.91
N ASN A 377 3.66 20.75 16.91
CA ASN A 377 3.03 19.43 17.12
C ASN A 377 3.97 18.26 16.82
N PHE A 378 5.17 18.53 16.31
CA PHE A 378 6.07 17.49 15.84
C PHE A 378 6.95 16.93 16.98
N ASN A 379 7.48 17.80 17.86
CA ASN A 379 8.27 17.49 19.07
C ASN A 379 9.25 16.30 18.99
N VAL A 380 9.85 16.06 17.82
CA VAL A 380 10.86 15.03 17.56
C VAL A 380 11.96 15.67 16.72
N THR A 381 13.22 15.48 17.12
CA THR A 381 14.36 16.07 16.40
C THR A 381 14.66 15.30 15.12
N GLU A 382 15.28 15.96 14.14
CA GLU A 382 15.70 15.33 12.89
C GLU A 382 16.58 14.09 13.12
N GLY A 383 17.51 14.14 14.08
CA GLY A 383 18.34 12.99 14.44
C GLY A 383 17.54 11.79 14.94
N LYS A 384 16.44 12.02 15.68
CA LYS A 384 15.53 10.96 16.12
C LYS A 384 14.74 10.39 14.94
N LEU A 385 14.31 11.22 13.98
CA LEU A 385 13.64 10.74 12.76
C LEU A 385 14.54 9.82 11.93
N VAL A 386 15.80 10.22 11.73
CA VAL A 386 16.79 9.41 11.01
C VAL A 386 17.00 8.07 11.71
N ALA A 387 17.07 8.06 13.05
CA ALA A 387 17.22 6.84 13.82
C ALA A 387 15.96 5.95 13.76
N ILE A 388 14.77 6.53 13.81
CA ILE A 388 13.48 5.81 13.63
C ILE A 388 13.42 5.19 12.22
N ASP A 389 13.77 5.95 11.19
CA ASP A 389 13.79 5.47 9.80
C ASP A 389 14.71 4.25 9.67
N LYS A 390 15.91 4.33 10.24
CA LYS A 390 16.87 3.23 10.29
C LYS A 390 16.31 1.98 10.97
N VAL A 391 15.58 2.10 12.09
CA VAL A 391 14.94 0.97 12.76
C VAL A 391 13.90 0.29 11.85
N ILE A 392 13.15 1.07 11.08
CA ILE A 392 12.17 0.52 10.12
C ILE A 392 12.91 -0.15 8.92
N GLU A 393 13.99 0.46 8.42
CA GLU A 393 14.84 -0.14 7.39
C GLU A 393 15.48 -1.46 7.85
N GLU A 394 15.92 -1.55 9.12
CA GLU A 394 16.42 -2.78 9.74
C GLU A 394 15.33 -3.86 9.84
N PHE A 395 14.07 -3.47 10.09
CA PHE A 395 12.94 -4.41 10.06
C PHE A 395 12.62 -4.89 8.63
N ASP A 396 12.77 -4.03 7.61
CA ASP A 396 12.61 -4.41 6.20
C ASP A 396 13.62 -5.49 5.75
N CYS A 397 14.77 -5.61 6.43
CA CYS A 397 15.76 -6.66 6.15
C CYS A 397 15.24 -8.08 6.34
N ASN A 398 14.19 -8.29 7.15
CA ASN A 398 13.51 -9.58 7.27
C ASN A 398 12.91 -10.08 5.94
N PHE A 399 12.74 -9.18 4.97
CA PHE A 399 12.16 -9.47 3.67
C PHE A 399 13.21 -9.48 2.55
N ARG A 400 14.52 -9.47 2.86
CA ARG A 400 15.57 -9.43 1.83
C ARG A 400 15.48 -10.56 0.81
N ASP A 401 14.96 -11.72 1.19
CA ASP A 401 14.87 -12.88 0.31
C ASP A 401 13.75 -12.77 -0.74
N ILE A 402 12.81 -11.81 -0.59
CA ILE A 402 11.73 -11.64 -1.57
C ILE A 402 12.27 -11.25 -2.95
N VAL A 403 13.42 -10.55 -3.00
CA VAL A 403 14.05 -10.12 -4.26
C VAL A 403 14.59 -11.29 -5.08
N LYS A 404 14.73 -12.47 -4.47
CA LYS A 404 15.13 -13.71 -5.14
C LYS A 404 13.93 -14.44 -5.76
N ASN A 405 12.70 -13.98 -5.52
CA ASN A 405 11.50 -14.62 -6.04
C ASN A 405 11.29 -14.26 -7.51
N ASP A 406 11.22 -15.27 -8.38
CA ASP A 406 11.02 -15.08 -9.84
C ASP A 406 9.67 -14.43 -10.21
N GLY A 407 8.69 -14.47 -9.30
CA GLY A 407 7.40 -13.81 -9.47
C GLY A 407 7.40 -12.33 -9.11
N LEU A 408 8.52 -11.79 -8.59
CA LEU A 408 8.67 -10.40 -8.22
C LEU A 408 9.35 -9.60 -9.34
N THR A 409 8.75 -8.47 -9.71
CA THR A 409 9.37 -7.45 -10.56
C THR A 409 9.49 -6.16 -9.76
N ILE A 410 10.70 -5.60 -9.66
CA ILE A 410 10.92 -4.32 -8.98
C ILE A 410 11.05 -3.22 -10.03
N LEU A 411 10.20 -2.21 -9.97
CA LEU A 411 10.26 -1.03 -10.82
C LEU A 411 10.96 0.12 -10.09
N TYR A 412 11.76 0.88 -10.84
CA TYR A 412 12.53 2.02 -10.35
C TYR A 412 13.38 1.70 -9.10
N PRO A 413 14.14 0.58 -9.08
CA PRO A 413 14.92 0.19 -7.91
C PRO A 413 15.93 1.28 -7.53
N HIS A 414 15.75 1.90 -6.38
CA HIS A 414 16.62 2.96 -5.87
C HIS A 414 16.87 2.75 -4.37
N LYS A 415 16.17 3.47 -3.49
CA LYS A 415 16.40 3.43 -2.04
C LYS A 415 16.11 2.06 -1.45
N LEU A 416 15.10 1.34 -1.98
CA LEU A 416 14.81 -0.03 -1.56
C LEU A 416 16.02 -0.94 -1.72
N MET A 417 16.69 -0.88 -2.88
CA MET A 417 17.85 -1.74 -3.14
C MET A 417 19.07 -1.31 -2.32
N GLU A 418 19.22 -0.01 -2.03
CA GLU A 418 20.23 0.48 -1.09
C GLU A 418 20.00 -0.11 0.31
N ILE A 419 18.76 -0.06 0.81
CA ILE A 419 18.37 -0.61 2.11
C ILE A 419 18.66 -2.11 2.15
N LEU A 420 18.12 -2.87 1.20
CA LEU A 420 18.28 -4.33 1.16
C LEU A 420 19.74 -4.77 0.97
N GLY A 421 20.57 -3.96 0.32
CA GLY A 421 22.00 -4.21 0.17
C GLY A 421 22.84 -3.93 1.41
N ARG A 422 22.31 -3.20 2.39
CA ARG A 422 22.95 -2.96 3.69
C ARG A 422 22.55 -3.96 4.76
N CYS A 423 21.61 -4.87 4.47
CA CYS A 423 21.16 -5.90 5.39
C CYS A 423 22.30 -6.90 5.69
N ASN A 424 23.12 -6.54 6.68
CA ASN A 424 24.17 -7.37 7.26
C ASN A 424 23.59 -8.14 8.45
N GLU A 425 24.07 -9.37 8.70
CA GLU A 425 23.54 -10.28 9.73
C GLU A 425 23.64 -9.78 11.19
N VAL A 426 24.26 -8.62 11.45
CA VAL A 426 24.68 -8.23 12.81
C VAL A 426 23.62 -7.45 13.58
N TYR A 427 22.70 -6.73 12.92
CA TYR A 427 21.69 -5.91 13.59
C TYR A 427 20.36 -5.93 12.82
N GLU A 428 19.62 -7.03 12.91
CA GLU A 428 18.28 -7.15 12.34
C GLU A 428 17.24 -7.00 13.46
N VAL A 429 16.30 -6.07 13.29
CA VAL A 429 15.08 -5.96 14.10
C VAL A 429 14.16 -7.10 13.67
N LYS A 430 13.94 -8.11 14.53
CA LYS A 430 13.36 -9.39 14.10
C LYS A 430 11.85 -9.45 14.14
N SER A 431 11.23 -8.58 14.93
CA SER A 431 9.78 -8.54 15.09
C SER A 431 9.24 -7.12 15.10
N ARG A 432 7.93 -7.01 14.88
CA ARG A 432 7.22 -5.74 14.94
C ARG A 432 7.23 -5.15 16.34
N GLU A 433 7.11 -5.99 17.35
CA GLU A 433 7.17 -5.58 18.76
C GLU A 433 8.53 -4.94 19.07
N GLU A 434 9.63 -5.57 18.63
CA GLU A 434 10.97 -5.01 18.78
C GLU A 434 11.12 -3.69 18.01
N MET A 435 10.59 -3.61 16.79
CA MET A 435 10.57 -2.37 16.01
C MET A 435 9.85 -1.24 16.77
N VAL A 436 8.67 -1.53 17.31
CA VAL A 436 7.85 -0.57 18.08
C VAL A 436 8.58 -0.12 19.35
N GLU A 437 9.16 -1.05 20.10
CA GLU A 437 9.91 -0.77 21.33
C GLU A 437 11.10 0.15 21.04
N ARG A 438 11.92 -0.15 20.02
CA ARG A 438 13.05 0.69 19.65
C ARG A 438 12.64 2.07 19.15
N ILE A 439 11.57 2.17 18.35
CA ILE A 439 11.03 3.47 17.91
C ILE A 439 10.62 4.32 19.12
N ARG A 440 9.93 3.70 20.08
CA ARG A 440 9.54 4.35 21.34
C ARG A 440 10.76 4.81 22.12
N ASP A 441 11.76 3.96 22.30
CA ASP A 441 12.97 4.27 23.06
C ASP A 441 13.77 5.42 22.45
N ILE A 442 13.88 5.46 21.11
CA ILE A 442 14.48 6.59 20.38
C ILE A 442 13.67 7.87 20.61
N ALA A 443 12.34 7.80 20.53
CA ALA A 443 11.47 8.93 20.79
C ALA A 443 11.65 9.47 22.22
N LEU A 444 11.72 8.58 23.23
CA LEU A 444 11.97 8.91 24.64
C LEU A 444 13.40 9.39 24.91
N GLY A 445 14.36 9.14 24.01
CA GLY A 445 15.78 9.45 24.22
C GLY A 445 16.51 8.45 25.12
N VAL A 446 16.01 7.21 25.21
CA VAL A 446 16.66 6.11 25.94
C VAL A 446 17.84 5.53 25.15
N ILE A 447 17.74 5.55 23.82
CA ILE A 447 18.76 5.07 22.89
C ILE A 447 19.18 6.25 22.01
N ASP A 448 20.49 6.44 21.84
CA ASP A 448 21.02 7.47 20.95
C ASP A 448 20.88 7.07 19.47
N SER A 449 21.05 8.02 18.56
CA SER A 449 20.90 7.81 17.11
C SER A 449 21.77 6.68 16.55
N ASP A 450 22.85 6.34 17.25
CA ASP A 450 23.83 5.33 16.83
C ASP A 450 23.45 3.91 17.29
N GLY A 451 22.36 3.76 18.05
CA GLY A 451 21.96 2.47 18.62
C GLY A 451 22.85 2.02 19.78
N GLU A 452 23.81 2.83 20.19
CA GLU A 452 24.48 2.67 21.47
C GLU A 452 23.51 3.14 22.56
N ALA A 453 23.37 2.34 23.63
CA ALA A 453 22.69 2.79 24.83
C ALA A 453 23.28 4.15 25.18
N ALA A 454 22.41 5.17 25.31
CA ALA A 454 22.86 6.52 25.62
C ALA A 454 23.82 6.40 26.78
N LYS A 455 25.08 6.81 26.57
CA LYS A 455 26.06 6.75 27.65
C LYS A 455 25.41 7.49 28.79
N ALA A 456 25.22 6.79 29.90
CA ALA A 456 24.81 7.40 31.14
C ALA A 456 25.96 8.33 31.52
N ASP A 457 26.02 9.49 30.89
CA ASP A 457 26.87 10.58 31.29
C ASP A 457 26.43 10.85 32.72
N ASP A 458 27.39 10.74 33.65
CA ASP A 458 27.28 10.87 35.10
C ASP A 458 26.57 12.18 35.50
N TYR A 459 25.27 12.26 35.26
CA TYR A 459 24.37 13.33 35.71
C TYR A 459 23.80 12.96 37.08
N TYR A 460 24.61 12.32 37.92
CA TYR A 460 24.51 12.50 39.36
C TYR A 460 25.23 13.81 39.67
N ASN A 461 24.49 14.92 39.54
CA ASN A 461 24.81 16.07 40.37
C ASN A 461 24.55 15.64 41.81
N ASP A 462 25.65 15.48 42.54
CA ASP A 462 25.71 15.59 44.00
C ASP A 462 25.08 16.94 44.39
N ASP A 463 23.77 16.95 44.60
CA ASP A 463 23.12 17.93 45.46
C ASP A 463 22.13 17.16 46.33
N ASP A 464 22.71 16.62 47.41
CA ASP A 464 22.01 16.33 48.66
C ASP A 464 21.16 17.55 49.04
N ASP A 465 19.84 17.40 49.04
CA ASP A 465 19.00 18.09 50.02
C ASP A 465 17.71 17.30 50.27
N ASP A 466 17.63 16.82 51.51
CA ASP A 466 16.53 16.12 52.13
C ASP A 466 15.17 16.80 51.91
N ASN A 467 14.20 16.07 51.36
CA ASN A 467 12.83 16.22 51.84
C ASN A 467 11.98 14.96 51.62
N SER A 468 11.84 14.21 52.70
CA SER A 468 10.92 13.09 52.85
C SER A 468 9.46 13.57 52.85
N ILE A 469 8.65 13.14 51.88
CA ILE A 469 7.19 13.16 52.00
C ILE A 469 6.59 11.82 51.57
N SER A 470 5.90 11.25 52.57
CA SER A 470 4.97 10.12 52.67
C SER A 470 4.44 9.43 51.40
N ALA A 471 4.55 8.11 51.44
CA ALA A 471 3.83 7.14 50.61
C ALA A 471 2.31 7.19 50.85
N SER A 472 1.56 7.11 49.75
CA SER A 472 0.13 6.77 49.72
C SER A 472 -0.05 5.61 48.73
N THR A 473 -0.25 4.42 49.27
CA THR A 473 -0.64 3.21 48.54
C THR A 473 -2.11 3.30 48.16
N THR A 474 -2.43 3.22 46.87
CA THR A 474 -3.78 2.90 46.40
C THR A 474 -3.71 1.67 45.51
N GLU A 475 -4.57 0.72 45.87
CA GLU A 475 -4.74 -0.61 45.32
C GLU A 475 -5.05 -0.58 43.81
N GLU A 476 -4.37 -1.45 43.06
CA GLU A 476 -4.63 -1.73 41.65
C GLU A 476 -5.94 -2.51 41.52
N ASP A 477 -6.93 -1.89 40.88
CA ASP A 477 -8.22 -2.49 40.55
C ASP A 477 -8.15 -2.95 39.07
N ASP A 478 -7.87 -4.24 38.86
CA ASP A 478 -7.84 -4.90 37.56
C ASP A 478 -9.23 -4.93 36.91
N ARG A 479 -9.60 -3.82 36.26
CA ARG A 479 -10.73 -3.77 35.33
C ARG A 479 -10.24 -3.67 33.89
N TYR A 480 -10.39 -4.80 33.21
CA TYR A 480 -10.21 -5.01 31.79
C TYR A 480 -10.99 -3.95 30.98
N TYR A 481 -10.29 -2.91 30.55
CA TYR A 481 -10.83 -1.83 29.72
C TYR A 481 -10.79 -2.28 28.26
N SER A 482 -11.95 -2.59 27.68
CA SER A 482 -12.12 -2.66 26.23
C SER A 482 -12.30 -1.22 25.76
N PRO A 483 -11.35 -0.59 25.06
CA PRO A 483 -11.51 0.81 24.68
C PRO A 483 -12.55 0.88 23.56
N GLU A 484 -13.66 1.51 23.90
CA GLU A 484 -14.57 2.15 22.96
C GLU A 484 -13.75 3.03 22.00
N GLU A 485 -13.96 2.88 20.70
CA GLU A 485 -13.51 3.87 19.72
C GLU A 485 -14.41 5.10 19.91
N GLU A 486 -14.06 5.96 20.86
CA GLU A 486 -14.62 7.31 20.99
C GLU A 486 -14.20 8.14 19.77
N ASP A 487 -15.22 8.69 19.10
CA ASP A 487 -15.38 10.03 18.52
C ASP A 487 -14.12 10.73 17.95
N ILE A 488 -14.18 11.28 16.72
CA ILE A 488 -14.17 12.74 16.52
C ILE A 488 -14.64 13.09 15.09
N GLU A 489 -15.28 14.26 15.00
CA GLU A 489 -16.02 14.93 13.92
C GLU A 489 -15.36 15.03 12.54
#